data_AF-A0A062V234-F1
#
_entry.id   AF-A0A062V234-F1
#
_cell.length_a   1.000
_cell.length_b   1.000
_cell.length_c   1.000
_cell.angle_alpha   90.00
_cell.angle_beta   90.00
_cell.angle_gamma   90.00
#
_symmetry.space_group_name_H-M   'P 1'
#
loop_
_entity.id
_entity.type
_entity.pdbx_description
1 polymer ?
#
loop_
_entity_poly.entity_id
_entity_poly.type
_entity_poly.pdbx_seq_one_letter_code
_entity_poly.pdbx_strand_id
1 'polypeptide(L)'
;MNLEGFKGTERIYIDSTIFVSHHSKDAIDRKECTAFLNAVEKGEMNAVTSSIAIDETAYILLKFKAAEILNTDRHYKILASLRHDKDVFDEAWEVAQIHIDFVDALRAKNVLQIITETADPLEIAGLAKRYQLLPRDASHLGIMRKNMIKNIATNDSDFERIKDIEMWRP
;
A
#
# COMPACT_ATOMS: atom_id res chain seq x y z
N MET A 1 15.87 -6.47 3.14
CA MET A 1 16.33 -5.80 4.37
C MET A 1 15.16 -5.70 5.34
N ASN A 2 15.38 -5.42 6.63
CA ASN A 2 14.28 -5.27 7.60
C ASN A 2 13.90 -3.79 7.76
N LEU A 3 12.60 -3.47 7.88
CA LEU A 3 12.07 -2.11 8.03
C LEU A 3 12.77 -1.29 9.12
N GLU A 4 13.06 -1.88 10.28
CA GLU A 4 13.74 -1.19 11.40
C GLU A 4 15.17 -0.75 11.04
N GLY A 5 15.76 -1.35 10.02
CA GLY A 5 17.09 -1.02 9.53
C GLY A 5 17.14 0.24 8.67
N PHE A 6 16.01 0.76 8.19
CA PHE A 6 15.99 1.93 7.31
C PHE A 6 16.27 3.21 8.14
N LYS A 7 17.46 3.80 7.96
CA LYS A 7 17.91 5.00 8.69
C LYS A 7 18.43 6.10 7.76
N GLY A 8 17.94 6.13 6.53
CA GLY A 8 18.42 7.01 5.47
C GLY A 8 17.63 8.33 5.33
N THR A 9 18.29 9.33 4.73
CA THR A 9 17.63 10.54 4.20
C THR A 9 17.03 10.33 2.82
N GLU A 10 17.35 9.19 2.19
CA GLU A 10 16.78 8.78 0.92
C GLU A 10 15.27 8.56 1.02
N ARG A 11 14.58 8.71 -0.10
CA ARG A 11 13.14 8.42 -0.15
C ARG A 11 12.87 6.93 -0.08
N ILE A 12 11.88 6.55 0.73
CA ILE A 12 11.32 5.20 0.78
C ILE A 12 9.86 5.21 0.36
N TYR A 13 9.54 4.43 -0.66
CA TYR A 13 8.18 4.23 -1.15
C TYR A 13 7.45 3.23 -0.26
N ILE A 14 6.32 3.62 0.31
CA ILE A 14 5.46 2.76 1.12
C ILE A 14 4.40 2.15 0.23
N ASP A 15 4.46 0.83 0.11
CA ASP A 15 3.53 0.01 -0.66
C ASP A 15 2.22 -0.28 0.09
N SER A 16 1.19 -0.70 -0.63
CA SER A 16 -0.13 -1.02 -0.08
C SER A 16 -0.07 -2.11 0.99
N THR A 17 0.80 -3.11 0.82
CA THR A 17 0.95 -4.24 1.77
C THR A 17 1.28 -3.79 3.19
N ILE A 18 2.09 -2.72 3.35
CA ILE A 18 2.49 -2.20 4.67
C ILE A 18 1.28 -1.60 5.40
N PHE A 19 0.48 -0.82 4.68
CA PHE A 19 -0.74 -0.25 5.25
C PHE A 19 -1.80 -1.31 5.54
N VAL A 20 -1.97 -2.29 4.65
CA VAL A 20 -2.89 -3.41 4.86
C VAL A 20 -2.51 -4.18 6.13
N SER A 21 -1.24 -4.58 6.27
CA SER A 21 -0.75 -5.30 7.46
C SER A 21 -0.94 -4.49 8.75
N HIS A 22 -0.66 -3.18 8.73
CA HIS A 22 -0.90 -2.29 9.87
C HIS A 22 -2.36 -2.31 10.36
N HIS A 23 -3.31 -2.28 9.42
CA HIS A 23 -4.75 -2.28 9.72
C HIS A 23 -5.31 -3.67 10.03
N SER A 24 -4.69 -4.74 9.55
CA SER A 24 -5.12 -6.13 9.76
C SER A 24 -4.72 -6.65 11.14
N LYS A 25 -5.69 -6.83 12.06
CA LYS A 25 -5.44 -7.30 13.44
C LYS A 25 -4.68 -8.63 13.52
N ASP A 26 -4.94 -9.55 12.58
CA ASP A 26 -4.38 -10.90 12.56
C ASP A 26 -3.10 -11.02 11.70
N ALA A 27 -2.62 -9.92 11.12
CA ALA A 27 -1.40 -9.95 10.33
C ALA A 27 -0.17 -10.19 11.22
N ILE A 28 0.62 -11.20 10.87
CA ILE A 28 1.81 -11.63 11.62
C ILE A 28 2.84 -10.50 11.71
N ASP A 29 2.94 -9.69 10.66
CA ASP A 29 3.86 -8.58 10.46
C ASP A 29 3.29 -7.21 10.89
N ARG A 30 2.11 -7.18 11.51
CA ARG A 30 1.43 -5.94 11.90
C ARG A 30 2.29 -5.07 12.81
N LYS A 31 3.02 -5.67 13.75
CA LYS A 31 3.79 -4.94 14.76
C LYS A 31 4.92 -4.16 14.12
N GLU A 32 5.64 -4.79 13.21
CA GLU A 32 6.76 -4.25 12.45
C GLU A 32 6.27 -3.15 11.50
N CYS A 33 5.17 -3.38 10.76
CA CYS A 33 4.53 -2.35 9.93
C CYS A 33 4.07 -1.13 10.75
N THR A 34 3.48 -1.37 11.92
CA THR A 34 3.04 -0.29 12.82
C THR A 34 4.21 0.49 13.39
N ALA A 35 5.29 -0.18 13.80
CA ALA A 35 6.50 0.48 14.27
C ALA A 35 7.12 1.37 13.18
N PHE A 36 7.18 0.86 11.94
CA PHE A 36 7.65 1.62 10.78
C PHE A 36 6.79 2.86 10.51
N LEU A 37 5.46 2.73 10.46
CA LEU A 37 4.56 3.86 10.26
C LEU A 37 4.58 4.88 11.41
N ASN A 38 4.82 4.43 12.65
CA ASN A 38 5.05 5.34 13.78
C ASN A 38 6.34 6.15 13.62
N ALA A 39 7.40 5.57 13.06
CA ALA A 39 8.64 6.29 12.75
C ALA A 39 8.42 7.31 11.62
N VAL A 40 7.60 6.97 10.61
CA VAL A 40 7.13 7.92 9.59
C VAL A 40 6.38 9.08 10.25
N GLU A 41 5.42 8.80 11.14
CA GLU A 41 4.63 9.84 11.83
C GLU A 41 5.50 10.82 12.63
N LYS A 42 6.60 10.33 13.22
CA LYS A 42 7.58 11.14 13.95
C LYS A 42 8.53 11.96 13.05
N GLY A 43 8.44 11.78 11.73
CA GLY A 43 9.32 12.44 10.76
C GLY A 43 10.75 11.89 10.76
N GLU A 44 10.94 10.64 11.18
CA GLU A 44 12.28 10.02 11.27
C GLU A 44 12.86 9.62 9.90
N MET A 45 12.05 9.65 8.84
CA MET A 45 12.44 9.24 7.49
C MET A 45 11.72 10.03 6.40
N ASN A 46 12.28 10.02 5.18
CA ASN A 46 11.68 10.64 4.01
C ASN A 46 10.70 9.67 3.32
N ALA A 47 9.50 9.55 3.88
CA ALA A 47 8.49 8.63 3.40
C ALA A 47 7.67 9.20 2.25
N VAL A 48 7.43 8.36 1.25
CA VAL A 48 6.55 8.68 0.13
C VAL A 48 5.60 7.52 -0.13
N THR A 49 4.40 7.78 -0.60
CA THR A 49 3.48 6.77 -1.14
C THR A 49 2.82 7.30 -2.40
N SER A 50 1.91 6.55 -3.02
CA SER A 50 1.14 7.02 -4.16
C SER A 50 -0.36 6.92 -3.94
N SER A 51 -1.10 7.72 -4.70
CA SER A 51 -2.56 7.58 -4.82
C SER A 51 -3.01 6.16 -5.19
N ILE A 52 -2.19 5.40 -5.96
CA ILE A 52 -2.47 4.01 -6.31
C ILE A 52 -2.38 3.09 -5.08
N ALA A 53 -1.37 3.26 -4.22
CA ALA A 53 -1.21 2.44 -3.02
C ALA A 53 -2.31 2.72 -1.99
N ILE A 54 -2.76 3.99 -1.91
CA ILE A 54 -3.88 4.41 -1.07
C ILE A 54 -5.19 3.78 -1.56
N ASP A 55 -5.49 3.88 -2.87
CA ASP A 55 -6.65 3.25 -3.51
C ASP A 55 -6.67 1.73 -3.29
N GLU A 56 -5.51 1.08 -3.52
CA GLU A 56 -5.39 -0.36 -3.34
C GLU A 56 -5.63 -0.78 -1.89
N THR A 57 -5.03 -0.08 -0.93
CA THR A 57 -5.23 -0.37 0.49
C THR A 57 -6.70 -0.21 0.87
N ALA A 58 -7.34 0.91 0.49
CA ALA A 58 -8.75 1.15 0.77
C ALA A 58 -9.65 0.05 0.16
N TYR A 59 -9.38 -0.36 -1.09
CA TYR A 59 -10.12 -1.43 -1.74
C TYR A 59 -9.94 -2.80 -1.08
N ILE A 60 -8.73 -3.12 -0.59
CA ILE A 60 -8.45 -4.36 0.13
C ILE A 60 -9.19 -4.36 1.47
N LEU A 61 -9.08 -3.29 2.26
CA LEU A 61 -9.73 -3.17 3.57
C LEU A 61 -11.26 -3.24 3.45
N LEU A 62 -11.85 -2.54 2.47
CA LEU A 62 -13.27 -2.59 2.16
C LEU A 62 -13.73 -4.04 1.92
N LYS A 63 -13.00 -4.79 1.08
CA LYS A 63 -13.34 -6.19 0.79
C LYS A 63 -13.15 -7.10 2.00
N PHE A 64 -12.12 -6.90 2.81
CA PHE A 64 -11.88 -7.70 4.02
C PHE A 64 -13.01 -7.52 5.02
N LYS A 65 -13.43 -6.28 5.28
CA LYS A 65 -14.54 -6.02 6.19
C LYS A 65 -15.87 -6.56 5.64
N ALA A 66 -16.13 -6.42 4.34
CA ALA A 66 -17.31 -7.02 3.72
C ALA A 66 -17.29 -8.57 3.79
N ALA A 67 -16.13 -9.20 3.62
CA ALA A 67 -15.96 -10.65 3.78
C ALA A 67 -16.27 -11.11 5.22
N GLU A 68 -15.83 -10.32 6.21
CA GLU A 68 -16.13 -10.55 7.63
C GLU A 68 -17.63 -10.44 7.92
N ILE A 69 -18.28 -9.34 7.51
CA ILE A 69 -19.73 -9.11 7.71
C ILE A 69 -20.56 -10.25 7.10
N LEU A 70 -20.21 -10.66 5.88
CA LEU A 70 -20.94 -11.68 5.12
C LEU A 70 -20.52 -13.11 5.48
N ASN A 71 -19.49 -13.29 6.31
CA ASN A 71 -18.87 -14.56 6.64
C ASN A 71 -18.59 -15.43 5.38
N THR A 72 -17.95 -14.83 4.36
CA THR A 72 -17.62 -15.52 3.11
C THR A 72 -16.35 -14.98 2.47
N ASP A 73 -15.56 -15.87 1.88
CA ASP A 73 -14.39 -15.58 1.05
C ASP A 73 -14.73 -15.47 -0.45
N ARG A 74 -15.99 -15.70 -0.83
CA ARG A 74 -16.41 -15.76 -2.23
C ARG A 74 -16.42 -14.37 -2.84
N HIS A 75 -15.41 -14.09 -3.66
CA HIS A 75 -15.21 -12.79 -4.29
C HIS A 75 -16.46 -12.20 -4.97
N TYR A 76 -17.20 -13.00 -5.76
CA TYR A 76 -18.40 -12.50 -6.44
C TYR A 76 -19.52 -12.11 -5.48
N LYS A 77 -19.65 -12.78 -4.32
CA LYS A 77 -20.66 -12.44 -3.31
C LYS A 77 -20.31 -11.13 -2.62
N ILE A 78 -19.04 -10.99 -2.22
CA ILE A 78 -18.51 -9.76 -1.60
C ILE A 78 -18.79 -8.57 -2.52
N LEU A 79 -18.42 -8.67 -3.80
CA LEU A 79 -18.65 -7.59 -4.76
C LEU A 79 -20.13 -7.32 -5.04
N ALA A 80 -20.98 -8.35 -5.07
CA ALA A 80 -22.41 -8.17 -5.26
C ALA A 80 -23.04 -7.41 -4.08
N SER A 81 -22.71 -7.79 -2.84
CA SER A 81 -23.18 -7.09 -1.64
C SER A 81 -22.66 -5.66 -1.58
N LEU A 82 -21.35 -5.43 -1.78
CA LEU A 82 -20.79 -4.06 -1.81
C LEU A 82 -21.46 -3.14 -2.84
N ARG A 83 -22.07 -3.67 -3.90
CA ARG A 83 -22.77 -2.88 -4.94
C ARG A 83 -24.26 -2.65 -4.67
N HIS A 84 -24.89 -3.50 -3.87
CA HIS A 84 -26.35 -3.58 -3.79
C HIS A 84 -26.90 -3.57 -2.36
N ASP A 85 -26.03 -3.71 -1.36
CA ASP A 85 -26.36 -3.67 0.05
C ASP A 85 -25.66 -2.46 0.67
N LYS A 86 -26.45 -1.42 0.98
CA LYS A 86 -25.93 -0.16 1.51
C LYS A 86 -25.35 -0.34 2.91
N ASP A 87 -25.96 -1.16 3.74
CA ASP A 87 -25.52 -1.33 5.14
C ASP A 87 -24.15 -2.04 5.17
N VAL A 88 -23.99 -3.07 4.33
CA VAL A 88 -22.68 -3.73 4.15
C VAL A 88 -21.64 -2.76 3.59
N PHE A 89 -22.00 -1.93 2.61
CA PHE A 89 -21.06 -0.95 2.05
C PHE A 89 -20.64 0.09 3.09
N ASP A 90 -21.59 0.69 3.79
CA ASP A 90 -21.32 1.75 4.77
C ASP A 90 -20.43 1.23 5.91
N GLU A 91 -20.76 0.07 6.50
CA GLU A 91 -19.94 -0.53 7.57
C GLU A 91 -18.54 -0.93 7.06
N ALA A 92 -18.44 -1.45 5.84
CA ALA A 92 -17.14 -1.79 5.26
C ALA A 92 -16.31 -0.54 4.92
N TRP A 93 -16.97 0.54 4.49
CA TRP A 93 -16.33 1.80 4.14
C TRP A 93 -15.70 2.50 5.34
N GLU A 94 -16.27 2.36 6.55
CA GLU A 94 -15.67 2.93 7.77
C GLU A 94 -14.20 2.50 7.95
N VAL A 95 -13.87 1.24 7.64
CA VAL A 95 -12.49 0.74 7.73
C VAL A 95 -11.58 1.36 6.67
N ALA A 96 -12.07 1.50 5.43
CA ALA A 96 -11.33 2.18 4.38
C ALA A 96 -11.14 3.68 4.70
N GLN A 97 -12.15 4.33 5.28
CA GLN A 97 -12.11 5.73 5.69
C GLN A 97 -11.04 5.98 6.75
N ILE A 98 -10.90 5.09 7.74
CA ILE A 98 -9.81 5.16 8.74
C ILE A 98 -8.43 5.19 8.07
N HIS A 99 -8.22 4.40 7.02
CA HIS A 99 -6.96 4.44 6.27
C HIS A 99 -6.77 5.77 5.54
N ILE A 100 -7.81 6.29 4.88
CA ILE A 100 -7.75 7.58 4.19
C ILE A 100 -7.41 8.70 5.17
N ASP A 101 -8.10 8.76 6.31
CA ASP A 101 -7.89 9.78 7.34
C ASP A 101 -6.49 9.68 7.95
N PHE A 102 -5.99 8.46 8.16
CA PHE A 102 -4.62 8.22 8.63
C PHE A 102 -3.58 8.78 7.66
N VAL A 103 -3.70 8.47 6.36
CA VAL A 103 -2.79 8.98 5.33
C VAL A 103 -2.90 10.51 5.19
N ASP A 104 -4.11 11.05 5.25
CA ASP A 104 -4.36 12.49 5.20
C ASP A 104 -3.66 13.22 6.37
N ALA A 105 -3.75 12.66 7.58
CA ALA A 105 -3.08 13.19 8.75
C ALA A 105 -1.54 13.19 8.61
N LEU A 106 -0.94 12.13 8.06
CA LEU A 106 0.49 12.08 7.79
C LEU A 106 0.91 13.11 6.73
N ARG A 107 0.10 13.27 5.67
CA ARG A 107 0.33 14.30 4.64
C ARG A 107 0.23 15.71 5.24
N ALA A 108 -0.79 15.98 6.05
CA ALA A 108 -1.02 17.28 6.67
C ALA A 108 0.11 17.67 7.65
N LYS A 109 0.73 16.68 8.30
CA LYS A 109 1.95 16.85 9.12
C LYS A 109 3.23 17.02 8.29
N ASN A 110 3.16 16.92 6.97
CA ASN A 110 4.31 16.97 6.05
C ASN A 110 5.38 15.89 6.33
N VAL A 111 4.95 14.73 6.85
CA VAL A 111 5.83 13.57 7.11
C VAL A 111 5.64 12.44 6.09
N LEU A 112 4.63 12.54 5.23
CA LEU A 112 4.38 11.63 4.11
C LEU A 112 4.06 12.42 2.84
N GLN A 113 4.88 12.25 1.80
CA GLN A 113 4.59 12.77 0.47
C GLN A 113 3.66 11.81 -0.29
N ILE A 114 2.63 12.33 -0.97
CA ILE A 114 1.77 11.52 -1.85
C ILE A 114 2.06 11.87 -3.30
N ILE A 115 2.46 10.88 -4.09
CA ILE A 115 2.65 10.98 -5.53
C ILE A 115 1.32 10.69 -6.22
N THR A 116 0.87 11.62 -7.06
CA THR A 116 -0.40 11.51 -7.79
C THR A 116 -0.20 11.20 -9.27
N GLU A 117 0.99 11.48 -9.78
CA GLU A 117 1.39 11.19 -11.15
C GLU A 117 1.64 9.70 -11.36
N THR A 118 1.05 9.16 -12.42
CA THR A 118 1.30 7.79 -12.86
C THR A 118 2.40 7.74 -13.93
N ALA A 119 2.96 6.54 -14.14
CA ALA A 119 3.84 6.26 -15.26
C ALA A 119 3.05 6.08 -16.56
N ASP A 120 3.72 6.20 -17.70
CA ASP A 120 3.08 5.97 -19.01
C ASP A 120 2.57 4.51 -19.10
N PRO A 121 1.35 4.25 -19.62
CA PRO A 121 0.81 2.89 -19.71
C PRO A 121 1.68 1.92 -20.52
N LEU A 122 2.41 2.38 -21.55
CA LEU A 122 3.32 1.54 -22.32
C LEU A 122 4.58 1.22 -21.51
N GLU A 123 5.05 2.15 -20.69
CA GLU A 123 6.13 1.89 -19.73
C GLU A 123 5.71 0.83 -18.71
N ILE A 124 4.52 0.98 -18.10
CA ILE A 124 3.95 0.02 -17.15
C ILE A 124 3.84 -1.37 -17.79
N ALA A 125 3.32 -1.46 -19.02
CA ALA A 125 3.24 -2.73 -19.75
C ALA A 125 4.63 -3.35 -20.00
N GLY A 126 5.64 -2.51 -20.31
CA GLY A 126 7.02 -2.94 -20.44
C GLY A 126 7.61 -3.49 -19.15
N LEU A 127 7.36 -2.82 -18.02
CA LEU A 127 7.78 -3.27 -16.68
C LEU A 127 7.09 -4.59 -16.30
N ALA A 128 5.77 -4.67 -16.46
CA ALA A 128 4.97 -5.85 -16.19
C ALA A 128 5.50 -7.06 -16.96
N LYS A 129 5.73 -6.91 -18.27
CA LYS A 129 6.27 -8.00 -19.09
C LYS A 129 7.70 -8.36 -18.72
N ARG A 130 8.56 -7.37 -18.46
CA ARG A 130 9.99 -7.58 -18.16
C ARG A 130 10.20 -8.30 -16.85
N TYR A 131 9.43 -7.94 -15.82
CA TYR A 131 9.59 -8.46 -14.48
C TYR A 131 8.50 -9.48 -14.10
N GLN A 132 7.52 -9.75 -14.95
CA GLN A 132 6.36 -10.60 -14.62
C GLN A 132 5.55 -10.07 -13.43
N LEU A 133 5.41 -8.73 -13.35
CA LEU A 133 4.63 -8.07 -12.32
C LEU A 133 3.16 -7.98 -12.74
N LEU A 134 2.24 -8.01 -11.77
CA LEU A 134 0.86 -7.63 -12.02
C LEU A 134 0.78 -6.13 -12.31
N PRO A 135 -0.31 -5.65 -12.95
CA PRO A 135 -0.39 -4.25 -13.38
C PRO A 135 -0.24 -3.21 -12.26
N ARG A 136 -0.70 -3.50 -11.03
CA ARG A 136 -0.54 -2.57 -9.89
C ARG A 136 0.91 -2.51 -9.43
N ASP A 137 1.58 -3.64 -9.25
CA ASP A 137 3.01 -3.67 -8.86
C ASP A 137 3.90 -3.04 -9.93
N ALA A 138 3.59 -3.27 -11.21
CA ALA A 138 4.24 -2.59 -12.32
C ALA A 138 4.02 -1.06 -12.29
N SER A 139 2.84 -0.61 -11.85
CA SER A 139 2.54 0.81 -11.66
C SER A 139 3.33 1.40 -10.49
N HIS A 140 3.44 0.70 -9.36
CA HIS A 140 4.30 1.09 -8.24
C HIS A 140 5.76 1.24 -8.69
N LEU A 141 6.29 0.25 -9.41
CA LEU A 141 7.65 0.32 -9.95
C LEU A 141 7.84 1.49 -10.93
N GLY A 142 6.86 1.75 -11.81
CA GLY A 142 6.90 2.89 -12.73
C GLY A 142 6.93 4.24 -12.00
N ILE A 143 6.09 4.39 -10.97
CA ILE A 143 6.07 5.58 -10.10
C ILE A 143 7.43 5.77 -9.42
N MET A 144 7.99 4.70 -8.85
CA MET A 144 9.30 4.74 -8.20
C MET A 144 10.39 5.20 -9.18
N ARG A 145 10.45 4.61 -10.38
CA ARG A 145 11.47 4.95 -11.40
C ARG A 145 11.38 6.39 -11.88
N LYS A 146 10.18 6.86 -12.21
CA LYS A 146 9.94 8.25 -12.63
C LYS A 146 10.37 9.26 -11.56
N ASN A 147 10.27 8.87 -10.30
CA ASN A 147 10.63 9.69 -9.16
C ASN A 147 12.04 9.39 -8.62
N MET A 148 12.84 8.53 -9.24
CA MET A 148 14.17 8.14 -8.76
C MET A 148 14.17 7.59 -7.32
N ILE A 149 13.11 6.88 -6.92
CA ILE A 149 13.00 6.23 -5.62
C ILE A 149 13.53 4.81 -5.74
N LYS A 150 14.51 4.46 -4.92
CA LYS A 150 15.14 3.13 -4.93
C LYS A 150 14.70 2.25 -3.77
N ASN A 151 14.24 2.82 -2.66
CA ASN A 151 13.82 2.06 -1.49
C ASN A 151 12.32 1.81 -1.54
N ILE A 152 11.88 0.57 -1.31
CA ILE A 152 10.47 0.20 -1.14
C ILE A 152 10.27 -0.53 0.18
N ALA A 153 9.30 -0.08 0.96
CA ALA A 153 8.74 -0.81 2.09
C ALA A 153 7.56 -1.65 1.56
N THR A 154 7.72 -2.97 1.50
CA THR A 154 6.71 -3.91 1.01
C THR A 154 6.94 -5.30 1.58
N ASN A 155 5.87 -6.10 1.69
CA ASN A 155 5.96 -7.53 1.97
C ASN A 155 5.70 -8.38 0.70
N ASP A 156 5.54 -7.75 -0.46
CA ASP A 156 5.37 -8.44 -1.74
C ASP A 156 6.72 -8.98 -2.26
N SER A 157 6.81 -10.31 -2.35
CA SER A 157 7.99 -10.99 -2.88
C SER A 157 8.23 -10.74 -4.36
N ASP A 158 7.23 -10.28 -5.11
CA ASP A 158 7.39 -10.04 -6.53
C ASP A 158 8.40 -8.93 -6.84
N PHE A 159 8.70 -8.04 -5.90
CA PHE A 159 9.75 -7.03 -6.06
C PHE A 159 11.19 -7.59 -5.94
N GLU A 160 11.41 -8.81 -5.42
CA GLU A 160 12.75 -9.41 -5.26
C GLU A 160 13.55 -9.51 -6.56
N ARG A 161 12.85 -9.70 -7.68
CA ARG A 161 13.44 -9.89 -9.01
C ARG A 161 14.01 -8.59 -9.61
N ILE A 162 13.76 -7.44 -8.99
CA ILE A 162 14.15 -6.11 -9.48
C ILE A 162 15.45 -5.69 -8.78
N LYS A 163 16.56 -5.76 -9.51
CA LYS A 163 17.91 -5.54 -8.93
C LYS A 163 18.26 -4.08 -8.66
N ASP A 164 17.53 -3.14 -9.25
CA ASP A 164 17.80 -1.69 -9.17
C ASP A 164 17.01 -0.98 -8.05
N ILE A 165 16.33 -1.75 -7.20
CA ILE A 165 15.65 -1.26 -6.00
C ILE A 165 16.09 -2.05 -4.77
N GLU A 166 15.91 -1.42 -3.62
CA GLU A 166 16.20 -1.91 -2.29
C GLU A 166 14.89 -2.17 -1.55
N MET A 167 14.65 -3.44 -1.22
CA MET A 167 13.40 -3.86 -0.59
C MET A 167 13.55 -4.03 0.93
N TRP A 168 12.64 -3.39 1.64
CA TRP A 168 12.54 -3.33 3.09
C TRP A 168 11.26 -4.03 3.54
N ARG A 169 11.42 -5.12 4.29
CA ARG A 169 10.33 -6.01 4.70
C ARG A 169 10.11 -5.92 6.20
N PRO A 170 8.87 -6.13 6.66
CA PRO A 170 8.60 -6.41 8.06
C PRO A 170 9.53 -7.51 8.62
#